data_AF-A0A934CKR0-F1
#
_entry.id   AF-A0A934CKR0-F1
#
_cell.length_a   1.000
_cell.length_b   1.000
_cell.length_c   1.000
_cell.angle_alpha   90.00
_cell.angle_beta   90.00
_cell.angle_gamma   90.00
#
_symmetry.space_group_name_H-M   'P 1'
#
loop_
_entity.id
_entity.type
_entity.pdbx_description
1 polymer ?
#
loop_
_entity_poly.entity_id
_entity_poly.type
_entity_poly.pdbx_seq_one_letter_code
_entity_poly.pdbx_strand_id
1 'polypeptide(L)' 'RERGMTPGTIISHLEKIKSLFPDCDLIRFRPDARDFKKIKEAFAATKDTKLTPVHRKLKGDYSFDDLRLARLFL' A
#
# COMPACT_ATOMS: atom_id res chain seq x y z
N ARG A 1 1.64 -24.83 -6.07
CA ARG A 1 2.05 -24.91 -4.65
C ARG A 1 2.13 -23.48 -4.13
N GLU A 2 1.03 -22.94 -3.63
CA GLU A 2 1.04 -21.63 -2.99
C GLU A 2 1.81 -21.76 -1.67
N ARG A 3 2.79 -20.88 -1.44
CA ARG A 3 3.42 -20.77 -0.13
C ARG A 3 2.35 -20.19 0.79
N GLY A 4 2.16 -20.74 1.99
CA GLY A 4 1.19 -20.25 2.99
C GLY A 4 1.56 -18.88 3.57
N MET A 5 1.74 -17.89 2.70
CA MET A 5 2.07 -16.51 3.04
C MET A 5 0.80 -15.68 3.07
N THR A 6 0.70 -14.81 4.06
CA THR A 6 -0.38 -13.83 4.13
C THR A 6 -0.13 -12.68 3.13
N PRO A 7 -1.19 -11.98 2.69
CA PRO A 7 -1.05 -10.76 1.88
C PRO A 7 -0.04 -9.77 2.48
N GLY A 8 -0.13 -9.50 3.79
CA GLY A 8 0.82 -8.65 4.50
C GLY A 8 2.29 -9.10 4.38
N THR A 9 2.55 -10.42 4.38
CA THR A 9 3.91 -10.96 4.19
C THR A 9 4.42 -10.71 2.77
N ILE A 10 3.56 -10.87 1.77
CA ILE A 10 3.88 -10.56 0.37
C ILE A 10 4.20 -9.07 0.22
N ILE A 11 3.38 -8.20 0.80
CA ILE A 11 3.58 -6.74 0.76
C ILE A 11 4.90 -6.36 1.44
N SER A 12 5.23 -6.95 2.59
CA SER A 12 6.53 -6.72 3.24
C SER A 12 7.73 -7.17 2.39
N HIS A 13 7.58 -8.21 1.55
CA HIS A 13 8.61 -8.55 0.57
C HIS A 13 8.70 -7.53 -0.56
N LEU A 14 7.57 -7.02 -1.06
CA LEU A 14 7.56 -5.96 -2.08
C LEU A 14 8.22 -4.67 -1.57
N GLU A 15 7.96 -4.28 -0.32
CA GLU A 15 8.64 -3.16 0.35
C GLU A 15 10.17 -3.35 0.37
N LYS A 16 10.63 -4.54 0.76
CA LYS A 16 12.06 -4.87 0.76
C LYS A 16 12.66 -4.84 -0.64
N ILE A 17 11.96 -5.40 -1.64
CA ILE A 17 12.42 -5.41 -3.03
C ILE A 17 12.56 -3.98 -3.55
N LYS A 18 11.57 -3.11 -3.32
CA LYS A 18 11.64 -1.71 -3.75
C LYS A 18 12.76 -0.94 -3.05
N SER A 19 13.02 -1.25 -1.78
CA SER A 19 14.12 -0.64 -1.03
C SER A 19 15.50 -1.08 -1.52
N LEU A 20 15.66 -2.35 -1.91
CA LEU A 20 16.94 -2.90 -2.39
C LEU A 20 17.17 -2.60 -3.88
N PHE A 21 16.09 -2.51 -4.66
CA PHE A 21 16.10 -2.28 -6.10
C PHE A 21 15.11 -1.15 -6.42
N PRO A 22 15.50 0.13 -6.23
CA PRO A 22 14.63 1.28 -6.45
C PRO A 22 14.02 1.33 -7.86
N ASP A 23 14.75 0.85 -8.87
CA ASP A 23 14.32 0.83 -10.27
C ASP A 23 13.47 -0.39 -10.63
N CYS A 24 13.19 -1.28 -9.68
CA CYS A 24 12.34 -2.43 -9.91
C CYS A 24 10.92 -1.98 -10.27
N ASP A 25 10.42 -2.47 -11.41
CA ASP A 25 9.06 -2.26 -11.86
C ASP A 25 8.09 -3.16 -11.08
N LEU A 26 7.29 -2.54 -10.23
CA LEU A 26 6.24 -3.17 -9.43
C LEU A 26 4.84 -2.75 -9.88
N ILE A 27 4.70 -2.11 -11.06
CA ILE A 27 3.44 -1.49 -11.48
C ILE A 27 2.26 -2.47 -11.53
N ARG A 28 2.53 -3.76 -11.77
CA ARG A 28 1.52 -4.82 -11.77
C ARG A 28 0.85 -5.05 -10.41
N PHE A 29 1.48 -4.60 -9.32
CA PHE A 29 0.94 -4.70 -7.96
C PHE A 29 0.25 -3.42 -7.51
N ARG A 30 0.19 -2.39 -8.36
CA ARG A 30 -0.47 -1.14 -8.03
C ARG A 30 -1.98 -1.41 -7.85
N PRO A 31 -2.60 -0.86 -6.78
CA PRO A 31 -4.06 -0.87 -6.66
C PRO A 31 -4.72 -0.24 -7.89
N ASP A 32 -5.98 -0.56 -8.13
CA ASP A 32 -6.71 0.05 -9.24
C ASP A 32 -6.74 1.57 -9.11
N ALA A 33 -6.91 2.26 -10.25
CA ALA A 33 -6.79 3.71 -10.29
C ALA A 33 -7.80 4.45 -9.39
N ARG A 34 -8.99 3.87 -9.18
CA ARG A 34 -10.05 4.49 -8.36
C ARG A 34 -9.67 4.41 -6.89
N ASP A 35 -9.29 3.24 -6.41
CA ASP A 35 -8.99 3.04 -5.00
C ASP A 35 -7.63 3.65 -4.64
N PHE A 36 -6.65 3.55 -5.54
CA PHE A 36 -5.38 4.27 -5.39
C PHE A 36 -5.58 5.78 -5.25
N LYS A 37 -6.48 6.38 -6.05
CA LYS A 37 -6.78 7.81 -5.96
C LYS A 37 -7.35 8.19 -4.59
N LYS A 38 -8.33 7.44 -4.09
CA LYS A 38 -8.93 7.69 -2.76
C LYS A 38 -7.89 7.56 -1.64
N ILE A 39 -7.05 6.52 -1.69
CA ILE A 39 -6.01 6.31 -0.69
C ILE A 39 -4.97 7.44 -0.75
N LYS A 40 -4.52 7.81 -1.95
CA LYS A 40 -3.59 8.93 -2.16
C LYS A 40 -4.15 10.25 -1.60
N GLU A 41 -5.42 10.56 -1.86
CA GLU A 41 -6.09 11.74 -1.31
C GLU A 41 -6.17 11.70 0.22
N ALA A 42 -6.40 10.52 0.80
CA ALA A 42 -6.40 10.36 2.26
C ALA A 42 -5.00 10.58 2.88
N PHE A 43 -3.93 10.06 2.27
CA PHE A 43 -2.55 10.33 2.69
C PHE A 43 -2.20 11.82 2.59
N ALA A 44 -2.59 12.47 1.50
CA ALA A 44 -2.39 13.91 1.33
C ALA A 44 -3.15 14.73 2.38
N ALA A 45 -4.37 14.33 2.72
CA ALA A 45 -5.20 15.00 3.71
C ALA A 45 -4.69 14.83 5.15
N THR A 46 -4.07 13.69 5.48
CA THR A 46 -3.49 13.45 6.82
C THR A 46 -2.12 14.09 7.02
N LYS A 47 -1.45 14.50 5.93
CA LYS A 47 -0.06 15.02 5.94
C LYS A 47 0.92 14.13 6.72
N ASP A 48 0.63 12.83 6.76
CA ASP A 48 1.36 11.82 7.51
C ASP A 48 1.41 10.55 6.66
N THR A 49 2.50 9.79 6.80
CA THR A 49 2.72 8.48 6.15
C THR A 49 2.29 7.31 7.02
N LYS A 50 1.84 7.59 8.25
CA LYS A 50 1.26 6.58 9.16
C LYS A 50 -0.07 6.06 8.62
N LEU A 51 -0.27 4.75 8.77
CA LEU A 51 -1.46 4.07 8.26
C LEU A 51 -2.69 4.32 9.13
N THR A 52 -2.54 4.43 10.46
CA THR A 52 -3.68 4.58 11.38
C THR A 52 -4.50 5.86 11.12
N PRO A 53 -3.90 7.06 10.94
CA PRO A 53 -4.65 8.25 10.58
C PRO A 53 -5.38 8.13 9.23
N VAL A 54 -4.74 7.50 8.24
CA VAL A 54 -5.31 7.29 6.90
C VAL A 54 -6.47 6.31 6.94
N HIS A 55 -6.31 5.18 7.65
CA HIS A 55 -7.35 4.20 7.87
C HIS A 55 -8.57 4.82 8.55
N ARG A 56 -8.35 5.67 9.56
CA ARG A 56 -9.44 6.43 10.22
C ARG A 56 -10.11 7.42 9.28
N LYS A 57 -9.33 8.11 8.43
CA LYS A 57 -9.85 9.06 7.43
C LYS A 57 -10.74 8.36 6.39
N LEU A 58 -10.37 7.15 6.00
CA LEU A 58 -11.11 6.28 5.08
C LEU A 58 -12.19 5.46 5.80
N LYS A 59 -12.48 5.72 7.09
CA LYS A 59 -13.51 5.05 7.89
C LYS A 59 -13.42 3.52 7.92
N GLY A 60 -12.23 2.96 7.66
CA GLY A 60 -12.02 1.52 7.59
C GLY A 60 -12.46 0.86 6.28
N ASP A 61 -12.72 1.63 5.22
CA ASP A 61 -13.08 1.11 3.89
C ASP A 61 -11.96 0.25 3.26
N TYR A 62 -10.72 0.40 3.75
CA TYR A 62 -9.52 -0.31 3.27
C TYR A 62 -8.77 -0.92 4.44
N SER A 63 -8.25 -2.13 4.27
CA SER A 63 -7.42 -2.79 5.27
C SER A 63 -6.06 -2.11 5.41
N PHE A 64 -5.34 -2.35 6.52
CA PHE A 64 -3.98 -1.86 6.68
C PHE A 64 -3.03 -2.38 5.59
N ASP A 65 -3.28 -3.56 5.05
CA ASP A 65 -2.50 -4.15 3.97
C ASP A 65 -2.75 -3.41 2.64
N ASP A 66 -3.99 -3.03 2.34
CA ASP A 66 -4.31 -2.20 1.16
C ASP A 66 -3.61 -0.85 1.22
N LEU A 67 -3.60 -0.23 2.40
CA LEU A 67 -2.91 1.05 2.63
C LEU A 67 -1.38 0.90 2.49
N ARG A 68 -0.80 -0.20 2.97
CA ARG A 68 0.64 -0.49 2.78
C ARG A 68 0.97 -0.67 1.31
N LEU A 69 0.15 -1.43 0.58
CA LEU A 69 0.36 -1.67 -0.84
C LEU A 69 0.27 -0.37 -1.63
N ALA A 70 -0.74 0.47 -1.39
CA ALA A 70 -0.87 1.77 -2.05
C ALA A 70 0.32 2.69 -1.77
N ARG A 71 0.82 2.69 -0.53
CA ARG A 71 1.97 3.51 -0.11
C ARG A 71 3.25 3.22 -0.90
N LEU A 72 3.42 2.02 -1.46
CA LEU A 72 4.55 1.68 -2.32
C LEU A 72 4.62 2.51 -3.61
N PHE A 73 3.51 3.16 -3.98
CA PHE A 73 3.37 3.89 -5.25
C PHE A 73 3.08 5.39 -5.05
N LEU A 74 3.21 5.90 -3.82
CA LEU A 74 3.01 7.31 -3.49
C LEU A 74 4.24 8.17 -3.75
#